data_AF-A0A2S4LEF9-F1
#
_entry.id   AF-A0A2S4LEF9-F1
#
_cell.length_a   1.000
_cell.length_b   1.000
_cell.length_c   1.000
_cell.angle_alpha   90.00
_cell.angle_beta   90.00
_cell.angle_gamma   90.00
#
_symmetry.space_group_name_H-M   'P 1'
#
loop_
_entity.id
_entity.type
_entity.pdbx_description
1 polymer ?
#
loop_
_entity_poly.entity_id
_entity_poly.type
_entity_poly.pdbx_seq_one_letter_code
_entity_poly.pdbx_strand_id
1 'polypeptide(L)' 'MLIALLLFVSAIAVGFYSRVMTAVGLSGLVVVLSVVVWIARGDASAVGGLVLLAHLSALQAGYLLGAYLRVRADDP' A
#
# COMPACT_ATOMS: atom_id res chain seq x y z
N MET A 1 -11.89 -4.27 -3.49
CA MET A 1 -10.97 -5.00 -4.40
C MET A 1 -10.22 -4.07 -5.35
N LEU A 2 -10.90 -3.21 -6.12
CA LEU A 2 -10.23 -2.34 -7.10
C LEU A 2 -9.18 -1.40 -6.47
N ILE A 3 -9.46 -0.81 -5.31
CA ILE A 3 -8.50 0.04 -4.59
C ILE A 3 -7.23 -0.74 -4.21
N ALA A 4 -7.36 -1.96 -3.69
CA ALA A 4 -6.20 -2.79 -3.36
C ALA A 4 -5.35 -3.12 -4.60
N LEU A 5 -5.99 -3.38 -5.74
CA LEU A 5 -5.28 -3.59 -7.01
C LEU A 5 -4.50 -2.32 -7.44
N LEU A 6 -5.12 -1.15 -7.34
CA LEU A 6 -4.46 0.13 -7.66
C LEU A 6 -3.29 0.40 -6.73
N LEU A 7 -3.45 0.17 -5.42
CA LEU A 7 -2.38 0.28 -4.44
C LEU A 7 -1.23 -0.69 -4.74
N PHE A 8 -1.54 -1.92 -5.12
CA PHE A 8 -0.53 -2.91 -5.51
C PHE A 8 0.27 -2.45 -6.74
N VAL A 9 -0.41 -2.10 -7.84
CA VAL A 9 0.26 -1.71 -9.10
C VAL A 9 1.08 -0.43 -8.91
N SER A 10 0.54 0.58 -8.22
CA SER A 10 1.29 1.80 -7.90
C SER A 10 2.49 1.52 -7.00
N ALA A 11 2.35 0.62 -6.02
CA ALA A 11 3.45 0.25 -5.16
C ALA A 11 4.57 -0.51 -5.88
N ILE A 12 4.27 -1.26 -6.96
CA ILE A 12 5.32 -1.85 -7.83
C ILE A 12 6.20 -0.74 -8.41
N ALA A 13 5.59 0.31 -8.98
CA ALA A 13 6.35 1.44 -9.51
C ALA A 13 7.17 2.12 -8.40
N VAL A 14 6.60 2.31 -7.21
CA VAL A 14 7.33 2.87 -6.06
C VAL A 14 8.50 1.97 -5.64
N GLY A 15 8.32 0.65 -5.59
CA GLY A 15 9.38 -0.31 -5.27
C GLY A 15 10.52 -0.29 -6.28
N PHE A 16 10.19 -0.05 -7.55
CA PHE A 16 11.19 0.01 -8.61
C PHE A 16 12.03 1.29 -8.56
N TYR A 17 11.42 2.46 -8.32
CA TYR A 17 12.10 3.75 -8.42
C TYR A 17 12.51 4.40 -7.09
N SER A 18 11.85 4.05 -5.97
CA SER A 18 11.95 4.81 -4.71
C SER A 18 12.55 4.02 -3.55
N ARG A 19 12.85 4.73 -2.45
CA ARG A 19 13.37 4.15 -1.20
C ARG A 19 12.24 3.66 -0.29
N VAL A 20 12.59 2.79 0.66
CA VAL A 20 11.63 2.19 1.62
C VAL A 20 10.85 3.23 2.42
N MET A 21 11.45 4.40 2.69
CA MET A 21 10.79 5.52 3.37
C MET A 21 9.52 6.00 2.64
N THR A 22 9.50 5.95 1.31
CA THR A 22 8.32 6.33 0.52
C THR A 22 7.17 5.33 0.74
N ALA A 23 7.48 4.03 0.84
CA ALA A 23 6.48 2.99 1.12
C ALA A 23 5.89 3.12 2.53
N VAL A 24 6.73 3.47 3.52
CA VAL A 24 6.28 3.76 4.89
C VAL A 24 5.36 4.98 4.91
N GLY A 25 5.75 6.07 4.24
CA GLY A 25 4.92 7.27 4.13
C GLY A 25 3.56 7.01 3.47
N LEU A 26 3.53 6.25 2.37
CA LEU A 26 2.29 5.85 1.69
C LEU A 26 1.41 4.96 2.58
N SER A 27 2.01 4.06 3.37
CA SER A 27 1.26 3.24 4.32
C SER A 27 0.60 4.11 5.38
N GLY A 28 1.32 5.09 5.93
CA GLY A 28 0.76 6.07 6.87
C GLY A 28 -0.38 6.87 6.26
N LEU A 29 -0.23 7.32 5.01
CA LEU A 29 -1.30 8.03 4.29
C LEU A 29 -2.57 7.18 4.14
N VAL A 30 -2.43 5.91 3.75
CA VAL A 30 -3.56 4.97 3.62
C VAL A 30 -4.29 4.78 4.95
N VAL A 31 -3.55 4.67 6.06
CA VAL A 31 -4.14 4.58 7.41
C VAL A 31 -4.92 5.85 7.75
N VAL A 32 -4.31 7.03 7.56
CA VAL A 32 -4.94 8.32 7.87
C VAL A 32 -6.23 8.50 7.07
N LEU A 33 -6.19 8.26 5.75
CA LEU A 33 -7.38 8.37 4.90
C LEU A 33 -8.48 7.40 5.33
N SER A 34 -8.11 6.17 5.71
CA SER A 34 -9.09 5.17 6.18
C SER A 34 -9.75 5.58 7.49
N VAL A 35 -8.97 6.12 8.44
CA VAL A 35 -9.49 6.65 9.71
C VAL A 35 -10.43 7.83 9.47
N VAL A 36 -10.06 8.76 8.58
CA VAL A 36 -10.92 9.89 8.21
C VAL A 36 -12.26 9.40 7.64
N VAL A 37 -12.22 8.38 6.76
CA VAL A 37 -13.44 7.77 6.21
C VAL A 37 -14.29 7.10 7.28
N TRP A 38 -13.69 6.41 8.26
CA TRP A 38 -14.44 5.82 9.37
C TRP A 38 -15.12 6.87 10.24
N ILE A 39 -14.40 7.94 10.58
CA ILE A 39 -14.95 9.06 11.36
C ILE A 39 -16.11 9.69 10.60
N ALA A 40 -15.94 9.96 9.30
CA ALA A 40 -16.98 10.56 8.47
C ALA A 40 -18.24 9.67 8.31
N ARG A 41 -18.07 8.34 8.39
CA ARG A 41 -19.17 7.38 8.32
C ARG A 41 -19.77 7.04 9.68
N GLY A 42 -19.11 7.41 10.78
CA GLY A 42 -19.51 7.01 12.14
C GLY A 42 -19.47 5.50 12.38
N ASP A 43 -18.76 4.75 11.53
CA ASP A 43 -18.77 3.28 11.53
C ASP A 43 -17.34 2.73 11.56
N ALA A 44 -16.89 2.40 12.77
CA ALA A 44 -15.62 1.72 13.02
C ALA A 44 -15.87 0.20 13.15
N SER A 45 -16.16 -0.44 12.01
CA SER A 45 -16.42 -1.88 11.96
C SER A 45 -15.14 -2.71 11.84
N ALA A 46 -15.17 -3.93 12.39
CA ALA A 46 -14.10 -4.92 12.23
C ALA A 46 -13.83 -5.25 10.74
N VAL A 47 -14.88 -5.21 9.91
CA VAL A 47 -14.78 -5.40 8.46
C VAL A 47 -13.96 -4.26 7.83
N GLY A 48 -14.19 -3.01 8.26
CA GLY A 48 -13.36 -1.87 7.84
C GLY A 48 -11.88 -2.09 8.17
N GLY A 49 -11.59 -2.62 9.36
CA GLY A 49 -10.24 -2.98 9.79
C GLY A 49 -9.58 -4.03 8.88
N LEU A 50 -10.29 -5.11 8.55
CA LEU A 50 -9.81 -6.14 7.61
C LEU A 50 -9.56 -5.56 6.21
N VAL A 51 -10.42 -4.65 5.77
CA VAL A 51 -10.26 -3.96 4.49
C VAL A 51 -9.00 -3.07 4.50
N LEU A 52 -8.74 -2.33 5.58
CA LEU A 52 -7.50 -1.57 5.74
C LEU A 52 -6.27 -2.49 5.69
N LEU A 53 -6.31 -3.62 6.40
CA LEU A 53 -5.25 -4.62 6.41
C LEU A 53 -4.97 -5.17 5.00
N ALA A 54 -6.02 -5.43 4.22
CA ALA A 54 -5.89 -5.86 2.84
C ALA A 54 -5.24 -4.78 1.95
N HIS A 55 -5.61 -3.51 2.14
CA HIS A 55 -4.99 -2.39 1.40
C HIS A 55 -3.50 -2.23 1.73
N LEU A 56 -3.12 -2.32 3.01
CA LEU A 56 -1.74 -2.26 3.44
C LEU A 56 -0.94 -3.45 2.92
N SER A 57 -1.50 -4.66 2.99
CA SER A 57 -0.87 -5.87 2.46
C SER A 57 -0.62 -5.77 0.96
N ALA A 58 -1.59 -5.24 0.21
CA ALA A 58 -1.44 -5.02 -1.22
C ALA A 58 -0.34 -4.00 -1.53
N LEU A 59 -0.27 -2.89 -0.78
CA LEU A 59 0.79 -1.90 -0.94
C LEU A 59 2.18 -2.50 -0.65
N GLN A 60 2.33 -3.25 0.44
CA GLN A 60 3.60 -3.87 0.83
C GLN A 60 4.05 -4.95 -0.17
N ALA A 61 3.11 -5.79 -0.62
CA ALA A 61 3.40 -6.81 -1.63
C ALA A 61 3.84 -6.18 -2.97
N GLY A 62 3.18 -5.11 -3.41
CA GLY A 62 3.54 -4.40 -4.63
C GLY A 62 4.93 -3.77 -4.53
N TYR A 63 5.23 -3.10 -3.40
CA TYR A 63 6.54 -2.53 -3.14
C TYR A 63 7.66 -3.57 -3.17
N LEU A 64 7.48 -4.70 -2.46
CA LEU A 64 8.45 -5.78 -2.44
C LEU A 64 8.72 -6.36 -3.84
N LEU A 65 7.66 -6.56 -4.63
CA LEU A 65 7.80 -7.01 -6.00
C LEU A 65 8.59 -6.00 -6.86
N GLY A 66 8.26 -4.72 -6.77
CA GLY A 66 8.98 -3.67 -7.49
C GLY A 66 10.46 -3.59 -7.11
N ALA A 67 10.76 -3.69 -5.81
CA ALA A 67 12.12 -3.67 -5.30
C ALA A 67 12.91 -4.90 -5.74
N TYR A 68 12.28 -6.08 -5.74
CA TYR A 68 12.89 -7.32 -6.27
C TYR A 68 13.21 -7.20 -7.76
N LEU A 69 12.28 -6.68 -8.56
CA LEU A 69 12.48 -6.46 -9.99
C LEU A 69 13.61 -5.47 -10.27
N ARG A 70 13.75 -4.42 -9.45
CA ARG A 70 14.85 -3.47 -9.55
C ARG A 70 16.19 -4.16 -9.33
N VAL A 71 16.35 -4.92 -8.23
CA VAL A 71 17.60 -5.65 -7.94
C VAL A 71 17.96 -6.59 -9.09
N ARG A 72 16.97 -7.33 -9.62
CA ARG A 72 17.18 -8.22 -10.77
C ARG A 72 17.55 -7.50 -12.07
N ALA A 73 17.14 -6.24 -12.25
CA ALA A 73 17.51 -5.43 -13.40
C ALA A 73 18.90 -4.80 -13.24
N ASP A 74 19.31 -4.54 -12.00
CA ASP A 74 20.60 -3.96 -11.64
C ASP A 74 21.73 -5.02 -11.61
N ASP A 75 21.43 -6.30 -11.33
CA ASP A 75 22.37 -7.44 -11.42
C ASP A 75 22.32 -8.11 -12.82
N PRO A 76 23.37 -7.98 -13.67
CA PRO A 76 23.43 -8.56 -15.01
C PRO A 76 23.68 -10.08 -15.05
#